data_AF-A0A935IZ29-F1
#
_entry.id   AF-A0A935IZ29-F1
#
_cell.length_a   1.000
_cell.length_b   1.000
_cell.length_c   1.000
_cell.angle_alpha   90.00
_cell.angle_beta   90.00
_cell.angle_gamma   90.00
#
_symmetry.space_group_name_H-M   'P 1'
#
loop_
_entity.id
_entity.type
_entity.pdbx_description
1 polymer ?
#
loop_
_entity_poly.entity_id
_entity_poly.type
_entity_poly.pdbx_seq_one_letter_code
_entity_poly.pdbx_strand_id
1 'polypeptide(L)'
;MFCGRQYAGFIRRQELDKFFADHEIPITRAGSGQRLELGGGAFIEIQAAGPKGSVILIEYKNFRALLPIGAGEDNMGTINFGDALETKVDVLLLADSGYAPSNPPGLIETLKPWWWC
;
A
#
# COMPACT_ATOMS: atom_id res chain seq x y z
N MET A 1 -18.53 16.00 -18.72
CA MET A 1 -17.31 15.82 -19.55
C MET A 1 -16.10 15.93 -18.63
N PHE A 2 -15.65 14.80 -18.04
CA PHE A 2 -14.52 14.74 -17.09
C PHE A 2 -13.33 14.06 -17.77
N CYS A 3 -12.62 14.78 -18.63
CA CYS A 3 -11.53 14.25 -19.47
C CYS A 3 -10.15 14.85 -19.07
N GLY A 4 -9.88 15.00 -17.78
CA GLY A 4 -8.67 15.69 -17.29
C GLY A 4 -7.78 14.92 -16.32
N ARG A 5 -8.35 14.09 -15.43
CA ARG A 5 -7.56 13.38 -14.41
C ARG A 5 -6.91 12.08 -14.89
N GLN A 6 -7.54 11.40 -15.85
CA GLN A 6 -7.06 10.08 -16.29
C GLN A 6 -5.73 10.19 -17.06
N TYR A 7 -5.56 11.19 -17.93
CA TYR A 7 -4.36 11.36 -18.75
C TYR A 7 -3.11 11.81 -17.97
N ALA A 8 -3.27 12.65 -16.95
CA ALA A 8 -2.12 13.16 -16.16
C ALA A 8 -1.38 12.05 -15.39
N GLY A 9 -2.08 10.99 -14.99
CA GLY A 9 -1.48 9.83 -14.32
C GLY A 9 -0.71 8.89 -15.26
N PHE A 10 -1.04 8.88 -16.56
CA PHE A 10 -0.33 8.07 -17.56
C PHE A 10 0.96 8.73 -18.05
N ILE A 11 0.92 10.04 -18.35
CA ILE A 11 2.09 10.79 -18.81
C ILE A 11 3.20 10.77 -17.76
N ARG A 12 2.86 11.01 -16.48
CA ARG A 12 3.84 10.96 -15.38
C ARG A 12 4.42 9.57 -15.13
N ARG A 13 3.68 8.50 -15.44
CA ARG A 13 4.18 7.12 -15.32
C ARG A 13 5.20 6.81 -16.40
N GLN A 14 4.94 7.25 -17.64
CA GLN A 14 5.87 7.10 -18.76
C GLN A 14 7.17 7.90 -18.56
N GLU A 15 7.08 9.12 -18.04
CA GLU A 15 8.26 9.92 -17.69
C GLU A 15 9.09 9.25 -16.59
N LEU A 16 8.44 8.67 -15.58
CA LEU A 16 9.09 7.95 -14.50
C LEU A 16 9.76 6.65 -15.00
N ASP A 17 9.08 5.87 -15.83
CA ASP A 17 9.63 4.66 -16.44
C ASP A 17 10.86 4.99 -17.29
N LYS A 18 10.82 6.09 -18.05
CA LYS A 18 11.95 6.57 -18.83
C LYS A 18 13.14 6.96 -17.93
N PHE A 19 12.90 7.71 -16.86
CA PHE A 19 13.95 8.08 -15.91
C PHE A 19 14.65 6.84 -15.32
N PHE A 20 13.89 5.84 -14.90
CA PHE A 20 14.47 4.62 -14.35
C PHE A 20 15.25 3.81 -15.40
N ALA A 21 14.76 3.75 -16.63
CA ALA A 21 15.47 3.10 -17.74
C ALA A 21 16.79 3.81 -18.07
N ASP A 22 16.77 5.15 -18.13
CA ASP A 22 17.95 5.98 -18.40
C ASP A 22 19.03 5.85 -17.31
N HIS A 23 18.64 5.52 -16.07
CA HIS A 23 19.53 5.31 -14.93
C HIS A 23 19.81 3.84 -14.60
N GLU A 24 19.37 2.90 -15.45
CA GLU A 24 19.54 1.44 -15.26
C GLU A 24 19.05 0.94 -13.89
N ILE A 25 18.03 1.60 -13.32
CA ILE A 25 17.48 1.23 -12.03
C ILE A 25 16.49 0.07 -12.25
N PRO A 26 16.75 -1.12 -11.70
CA PRO A 26 15.87 -2.27 -11.91
C PRO A 26 14.52 -2.04 -11.24
N ILE A 27 13.45 -2.03 -12.04
CA ILE A 27 12.08 -1.97 -11.54
C ILE A 27 11.48 -3.37 -11.57
N THR A 28 10.99 -3.83 -10.42
CA THR A 28 10.15 -5.02 -10.33
C THR A 28 8.73 -4.60 -9.97
N ARG A 29 7.73 -5.17 -10.66
CA ARG A 29 6.33 -4.94 -10.29
C ARG A 29 6.01 -5.67 -8.98
N ALA A 30 5.40 -4.93 -8.06
CA ALA A 30 4.89 -5.48 -6.81
C ALA A 30 3.77 -6.49 -7.10
N GLY A 31 3.95 -7.71 -6.60
CA GLY A 31 2.95 -8.79 -6.60
C GLY A 31 2.60 -9.17 -5.17
N SER A 32 1.35 -9.57 -4.93
CA SER A 32 0.92 -10.06 -3.61
C SER A 32 1.77 -11.25 -3.16
N GLY A 33 2.14 -11.28 -1.88
CA GLY A 33 3.01 -12.29 -1.27
C GLY A 33 4.51 -12.08 -1.51
N GLN A 34 4.91 -11.07 -2.28
CA GLN A 34 6.33 -10.73 -2.40
C GLN A 34 6.85 -10.16 -1.09
N ARG A 35 7.97 -10.71 -0.62
CA ARG A 35 8.67 -10.26 0.58
C ARG A 35 10.10 -9.86 0.24
N LEU A 36 10.51 -8.68 0.70
CA LEU A 36 11.83 -8.10 0.51
C LEU A 36 12.46 -7.83 1.87
N GLU A 37 13.66 -8.35 2.09
CA GLU A 37 14.48 -8.01 3.26
C GLU A 37 15.26 -6.72 2.98
N LEU A 38 15.16 -5.74 3.87
CA LEU A 38 15.90 -4.47 3.79
C LEU A 38 17.21 -4.50 4.58
N GLY A 39 17.51 -5.61 5.25
CA GLY A 39 18.62 -5.77 6.19
C GLY A 39 18.27 -5.35 7.62
N GLY A 40 19.09 -5.76 8.58
CA GLY A 40 18.89 -5.45 10.00
C GLY A 40 17.64 -6.08 10.62
N GLY A 41 17.03 -7.07 9.96
CA GLY A 41 15.77 -7.68 10.38
C GLY A 41 14.52 -6.87 10.00
N ALA A 42 14.63 -5.94 9.05
CA ALA A 42 13.50 -5.24 8.46
C ALA A 42 13.02 -5.97 7.19
N PHE A 43 11.70 -6.15 7.08
CA PHE A 43 11.04 -6.77 5.95
C PHE A 43 9.94 -5.87 5.42
N ILE A 44 9.78 -5.90 4.10
CA ILE A 44 8.62 -5.37 3.39
C ILE A 44 7.89 -6.55 2.78
N GLU A 45 6.59 -6.63 2.99
CA GLU A 45 5.73 -7.62 2.34
C GLU A 45 4.56 -6.93 1.63
N ILE A 46 4.31 -7.33 0.39
CA ILE A 46 3.17 -6.83 -0.39
C ILE A 46 1.97 -7.71 -0.07
N GLN A 47 1.05 -7.19 0.75
CA GLN A 47 -0.19 -7.90 1.11
C GLN A 47 -1.12 -7.97 -0.10
N ALA A 48 -1.28 -6.85 -0.80
CA ALA A 48 -2.08 -6.78 -2.02
C ALA A 48 -1.52 -5.76 -3.00
N ALA A 49 -1.73 -6.01 -4.29
CA ALA A 49 -1.35 -5.11 -5.37
C ALA A 49 -2.53 -4.93 -6.34
N GLY A 50 -2.76 -3.69 -6.76
CA GLY A 50 -3.80 -3.31 -7.71
C GLY A 50 -3.30 -2.30 -8.75
N PRO A 51 -4.16 -1.91 -9.71
CA PRO A 51 -3.74 -1.07 -10.84
C PRO A 51 -3.23 0.34 -10.45
N LYS A 52 -3.68 0.84 -9.30
CA LYS A 52 -3.39 2.19 -8.80
C LYS A 52 -2.46 2.21 -7.59
N GLY A 53 -2.26 1.09 -6.90
CA GLY A 53 -1.55 1.07 -5.64
C GLY A 53 -1.42 -0.32 -5.04
N SER A 54 -0.89 -0.39 -3.82
CA SER A 54 -0.62 -1.63 -3.10
C SER A 54 -0.73 -1.43 -1.60
N VAL A 55 -1.08 -2.49 -0.89
CA VAL A 55 -1.01 -2.54 0.58
C VAL A 55 0.30 -3.19 0.96
N ILE A 56 1.10 -2.45 1.71
CA ILE A 56 2.45 -2.82 2.08
C ILE A 56 2.48 -3.02 3.59
N LEU A 57 2.93 -4.19 4.03
CA LEU A 57 3.25 -4.46 5.43
C LEU A 57 4.76 -4.26 5.63
N ILE A 58 5.13 -3.42 6.59
CA ILE A 58 6.51 -3.25 7.01
C ILE A 58 6.66 -3.90 8.38
N GLU A 59 7.64 -4.78 8.51
CA GLU A 59 7.99 -5.44 9.77
C GLU A 59 9.42 -5.12 10.14
N TYR A 60 9.65 -4.70 11.38
CA TYR A 60 10.98 -4.50 11.91
C TYR A 60 11.01 -4.87 13.39
N LYS A 61 11.63 -6.01 13.72
CA LYS A 61 11.61 -6.57 15.08
C LYS A 61 10.16 -6.76 15.56
N ASN A 62 9.75 -6.00 16.58
CA ASN A 62 8.39 -6.04 17.14
C ASN A 62 7.50 -4.92 16.60
N PHE A 63 7.97 -4.14 15.62
CA PHE A 63 7.22 -3.06 15.01
C PHE A 63 6.59 -3.52 13.70
N ARG A 64 5.29 -3.22 13.53
CA ARG A 64 4.53 -3.53 12.33
C ARG A 64 3.72 -2.32 11.87
N ALA A 65 3.89 -1.95 10.60
CA ALA A 65 3.14 -0.87 9.97
C ALA A 65 2.44 -1.33 8.70
N LEU A 66 1.17 -0.96 8.55
CA LEU A 66 0.36 -1.26 7.36
C LEU A 66 0.14 0.03 6.55
N LEU A 67 0.58 0.02 5.29
CA LEU A 67 0.58 1.18 4.40
C LEU A 67 -0.23 0.88 3.12
N PRO A 68 -1.51 1.28 3.07
CA PRO A 68 -2.32 1.25 1.85
C PRO A 68 -1.96 2.44 0.96
N ILE A 69 -0.90 2.31 0.15
CA ILE A 69 -0.42 3.37 -0.75
C ILE A 69 -1.18 3.29 -2.08
N GLY A 70 -1.92 4.34 -2.42
CA GLY A 70 -2.67 4.42 -3.69
C GLY A 70 -3.84 3.43 -3.79
N ALA A 71 -4.20 2.79 -2.67
CA ALA A 71 -5.45 2.07 -2.53
C ALA A 71 -6.56 3.08 -2.22
N GLY A 72 -7.67 3.00 -2.96
CA GLY A 72 -8.86 3.80 -2.71
C GLY A 72 -10.11 2.91 -2.60
N GLU A 73 -11.28 3.52 -2.47
CA GLU A 73 -12.58 2.85 -2.29
C GLU A 73 -12.80 1.66 -3.26
N ASP A 74 -12.40 1.83 -4.53
CA ASP A 74 -12.53 0.81 -5.58
C ASP A 74 -11.70 -0.46 -5.33
N ASN A 75 -10.60 -0.33 -4.58
CA ASN A 75 -9.65 -1.40 -4.33
C ASN A 75 -9.72 -1.89 -2.87
N MET A 76 -10.05 -1.04 -1.91
CA MET A 76 -10.09 -1.39 -0.47
C MET A 76 -11.13 -2.48 -0.15
N GLY A 77 -12.26 -2.53 -0.86
CA GLY A 77 -13.26 -3.59 -0.70
C GLY A 77 -12.91 -4.92 -1.37
N THR A 78 -11.93 -4.94 -2.28
CA THR A 78 -11.50 -6.14 -3.02
C THR A 78 -10.13 -6.65 -2.58
N ILE A 79 -9.37 -5.83 -1.87
CA ILE A 79 -8.11 -6.21 -1.23
C ILE A 79 -8.45 -7.14 -0.06
N ASN A 80 -8.21 -8.44 -0.25
CA ASN A 80 -8.13 -9.36 0.87
C ASN A 80 -6.85 -9.01 1.63
N PHE A 81 -7.01 -8.35 2.77
CA PHE A 81 -5.90 -7.95 3.63
C PHE A 81 -5.19 -9.15 4.31
N GLY A 82 -5.63 -10.39 4.05
CA GLY A 82 -4.95 -11.61 4.47
C GLY A 82 -4.65 -11.64 5.97
N ASP A 83 -3.51 -12.22 6.32
CA ASP A 83 -3.00 -12.38 7.69
C ASP A 83 -2.75 -11.03 8.41
N ALA A 84 -2.67 -9.92 7.68
CA ALA A 84 -2.50 -8.59 8.27
C ALA A 84 -3.75 -8.14 9.05
N LEU A 85 -4.94 -8.68 8.78
CA LEU A 85 -6.12 -8.48 9.63
C LEU A 85 -6.14 -9.42 10.84
N GLU A 86 -5.52 -10.59 10.73
CA GLU A 86 -5.48 -11.55 11.82
C GLU A 86 -4.46 -11.16 12.90
N THR A 87 -3.52 -10.27 12.57
CA THR A 87 -2.44 -9.89 13.47
C THR A 87 -2.34 -8.39 13.72
N LYS A 88 -1.99 -8.04 14.96
CA LYS A 88 -1.93 -6.66 15.44
C LYS A 88 -0.89 -5.84 14.68
N VAL A 89 -1.27 -4.63 14.29
CA VAL A 89 -0.36 -3.61 13.72
C VAL A 89 -0.22 -2.42 14.67
N ASP A 90 0.96 -1.81 14.70
CA ASP A 90 1.25 -0.69 15.61
C ASP A 90 0.91 0.65 14.97
N VAL A 91 1.03 0.72 13.65
CA VAL A 91 0.78 1.90 12.84
C VAL A 91 -0.05 1.53 11.61
N LEU A 92 -1.10 2.28 11.35
CA LEU A 92 -1.90 2.22 10.13
C LEU A 92 -1.84 3.59 9.45
N LEU A 93 -1.39 3.63 8.19
CA LEU A 93 -1.58 4.80 7.36
C LEU A 93 -3.00 4.76 6.78
N LEU A 94 -3.76 5.86 6.92
CA LEU A 94 -5.08 5.94 6.32
C LEU A 94 -4.95 6.15 4.81
N ALA A 95 -5.69 5.33 4.05
CA ALA A 95 -5.78 5.42 2.60
C ALA A 95 -6.35 6.78 2.16
N ASP A 96 -5.95 7.25 0.98
CA ASP A 96 -6.45 8.50 0.37
C ASP A 96 -6.47 9.71 1.32
N SER A 97 -5.40 9.91 2.08
CA SER A 97 -5.27 11.02 3.04
C SER A 97 -6.36 11.03 4.11
N GLY A 98 -6.89 9.87 4.49
CA GLY A 98 -7.96 9.75 5.48
C GLY A 98 -9.37 9.90 4.92
N TYR A 99 -9.55 9.76 3.60
CA TYR A 99 -10.89 9.76 3.02
C TYR A 99 -11.72 8.58 3.55
N ALA A 100 -12.82 8.87 4.24
CA ALA A 100 -13.56 7.88 5.01
C ALA A 100 -14.06 6.66 4.20
N PRO A 101 -14.58 6.80 2.96
CA PRO A 101 -14.96 5.64 2.13
C PRO A 101 -13.81 4.69 1.81
N SER A 102 -12.58 5.19 1.73
CA SER A 102 -11.38 4.36 1.53
C SER A 102 -10.87 3.72 2.83
N ASN A 103 -11.48 4.02 3.99
CA ASN A 103 -11.06 3.53 5.30
C ASN A 103 -12.27 3.02 6.10
N PRO A 104 -12.88 1.88 5.71
CA PRO A 104 -14.09 1.39 6.35
C PRO A 104 -13.86 1.10 7.85
N PRO A 105 -14.84 1.39 8.74
CA PRO A 105 -14.67 1.22 10.19
C PRO A 105 -14.24 -0.19 10.59
N GLY A 106 -14.75 -1.22 9.92
CA GLY A 106 -14.40 -2.62 10.19
C GLY A 106 -12.90 -2.92 10.02
N LEU A 107 -12.19 -2.20 9.15
CA LEU A 107 -10.73 -2.32 9.01
C LEU A 107 -10.02 -1.79 10.27
N ILE A 108 -10.44 -0.63 10.76
CA ILE A 108 -9.85 0.03 11.93
C ILE A 108 -10.16 -0.78 13.20
N GLU A 109 -11.41 -1.26 13.34
CA GLU A 109 -11.86 -2.08 14.45
C GLU A 109 -11.14 -3.44 14.53
N THR A 110 -10.78 -4.01 13.38
CA THR A 110 -10.04 -5.28 13.31
C THR A 110 -8.57 -5.09 13.67
N LEU A 111 -7.94 -4.02 13.15
CA LEU A 111 -6.51 -3.78 13.33
C LEU A 111 -6.13 -3.27 14.72
N LYS A 112 -7.06 -2.66 15.47
CA LYS A 112 -6.88 -2.13 16.84
C LYS A 112 -5.47 -1.54 17.09
N PRO A 113 -5.07 -0.49 16.35
CA PRO A 113 -3.79 0.17 16.57
C PRO A 113 -3.72 0.69 18.01
N TRP A 114 -2.51 0.77 18.58
CA TRP A 114 -2.31 1.02 20.01
C TRP A 114 -2.86 2.37 20.51
N TRP A 115 -3.26 3.25 19.59
CA TRP A 115 -3.72 4.61 19.86
C TRP A 115 -5.26 4.68 19.93
N TRP A 116 -5.94 3.55 19.78
CA TRP A 116 -7.39 3.40 19.92
C TRP A 116 -7.73 3.08 21.40
N CYS A 117 -7.57 4.10 22.25
CA CYS A 117 -8.09 4.17 23.63
C CYS A 117 -8.50 5.62 23.91
#